data_AF-X0YPC8-F1
#
_entry.id   AF-X0YPC8-F1
#
_cell.length_a   1.000
_cell.length_b   1.000
_cell.length_c   1.000
_cell.angle_alpha   90.00
_cell.angle_beta   90.00
_cell.angle_gamma   90.00
#
_symmetry.space_group_name_H-M   'P 1'
#
loop_
_entity.id
_entity.type
_entity.pdbx_description
1 polymer ?
#
loop_
_entity_poly.entity_id
_entity_poly.type
_entity_poly.pdbx_seq_one_letter_code
_entity_poly.pdbx_strand_id
1 'polypeptide(L)'
;NCGATLDMTEGAVAKMHEIAPQTPLIAKPNAGKPRTVGRDVVYDATAEDMAEYARRFVALGARVAGGCCGSTPAHIAAIARAVRD
;
A
#
# COMPACT_ATOMS: atom_id res chain seq x y z
N ASN A 1 -2.61 -7.76 -2.48
CA ASN A 1 -2.23 -6.74 -3.48
C ASN A 1 -3.45 -6.38 -4.32
N CYS A 2 -3.46 -5.19 -4.97
CA CYS A 2 -4.57 -4.71 -5.83
C CYS A 2 -5.97 -4.87 -5.19
N GLY A 3 -7.04 -4.60 -5.94
CA GLY A 3 -8.44 -4.84 -5.54
C GLY A 3 -8.95 -4.05 -4.32
N ALA A 4 -8.08 -3.28 -3.68
CA ALA A 4 -8.29 -2.62 -2.41
C ALA A 4 -7.65 -1.23 -2.43
N THR A 5 -8.27 -0.29 -1.74
CA THR A 5 -7.69 1.01 -1.37
C THR A 5 -6.67 0.84 -0.25
N LEU A 6 -6.04 1.95 0.15
CA LEU A 6 -5.01 1.98 1.19
C LEU A 6 -5.53 1.49 2.55
N ASP A 7 -6.66 2.04 2.98
CA ASP A 7 -7.38 1.70 4.21
C ASP A 7 -7.87 0.24 4.23
N MET A 8 -8.42 -0.25 3.12
CA MET A 8 -8.83 -1.65 3.01
C MET A 8 -7.63 -2.60 3.12
N THR A 9 -6.49 -2.22 2.52
CA THR A 9 -5.25 -3.00 2.62
C THR A 9 -4.71 -3.00 4.05
N GLU A 10 -4.79 -1.87 4.76
CA GLU A 10 -4.41 -1.77 6.17
C GLU A 10 -5.22 -2.74 7.04
N GLY A 11 -6.55 -2.70 6.92
CA GLY A 11 -7.44 -3.60 7.64
C GLY A 11 -7.18 -5.08 7.32
N ALA A 12 -6.88 -5.40 6.06
CA ALA A 12 -6.52 -6.75 5.65
C ALA A 12 -5.20 -7.21 6.28
N VAL A 13 -4.17 -6.37 6.30
CA VAL A 13 -2.88 -6.69 6.95
C VAL A 13 -3.09 -6.94 8.44
N ALA A 14 -3.81 -6.06 9.13
CA ALA A 14 -4.11 -6.21 10.54
C ALA A 14 -4.81 -7.55 10.83
N LYS A 15 -5.86 -7.89 10.06
CA LYS A 15 -6.61 -9.12 10.27
C LYS A 15 -5.81 -10.38 9.94
N MET A 16 -5.01 -10.34 8.88
CA MET A 16 -4.13 -11.46 8.51
C MET A 16 -3.06 -11.69 9.56
N HIS A 17 -2.46 -10.62 10.11
CA HIS A 17 -1.45 -10.72 11.15
C HIS A 17 -2.03 -11.25 12.47
N GLU A 18 -3.24 -10.82 12.85
CA GLU A 18 -3.97 -11.35 14.01
C GLU A 18 -4.17 -12.88 13.92
N ILE A 19 -4.55 -13.39 12.76
CA ILE A 19 -4.84 -14.82 12.56
C ILE A 19 -3.55 -15.65 12.47
N ALA A 20 -2.51 -15.12 11.84
CA ALA A 20 -1.27 -15.85 11.56
C ALA A 20 -0.02 -14.97 11.75
N PRO A 21 0.37 -14.68 13.01
CA PRO A 21 1.39 -13.69 13.32
C PRO A 21 2.80 -14.05 12.84
N GLN A 22 3.07 -15.34 12.60
CA GLN A 22 4.37 -15.83 12.12
C GLN A 22 4.49 -15.81 10.59
N THR A 23 3.40 -15.56 9.86
CA THR A 23 3.39 -15.56 8.40
C THR A 23 3.89 -14.23 7.87
N PRO A 24 4.93 -14.18 7.02
CA PRO A 24 5.37 -12.95 6.38
C PRO A 24 4.28 -12.39 5.47
N LEU A 25 3.87 -11.14 5.70
CA LEU A 25 2.87 -10.46 4.88
C LEU A 25 3.53 -9.48 3.89
N ILE A 26 2.91 -9.37 2.71
CA ILE A 26 3.31 -8.47 1.61
C ILE A 26 2.17 -7.51 1.33
N ALA A 27 2.38 -6.22 1.56
CA ALA A 27 1.39 -5.17 1.32
C ALA A 27 1.73 -4.39 0.04
N LYS A 28 0.82 -4.43 -0.94
CA LYS A 28 1.00 -3.79 -2.25
C LYS A 28 -0.32 -3.22 -2.78
N PRO A 29 -0.84 -2.12 -2.20
CA PRO A 29 -2.11 -1.51 -2.61
C PRO A 29 -1.98 -0.78 -3.95
N ASN A 30 -3.12 -0.39 -4.53
CA ASN A 30 -3.15 0.60 -5.61
C ASN A 30 -2.78 1.99 -5.06
N ALA A 31 -2.41 2.93 -5.94
CA ALA A 31 -2.22 4.34 -5.60
C ALA A 31 -3.58 5.05 -5.36
N GLY A 32 -4.33 4.55 -4.39
CA GLY A 32 -5.68 5.01 -4.07
C GLY A 32 -6.76 4.30 -4.88
N LYS A 33 -7.98 4.86 -4.79
CA LYS A 33 -9.15 4.30 -5.45
C LYS A 33 -9.08 4.58 -6.97
N PRO A 34 -9.27 3.58 -7.83
CA PRO A 34 -9.33 3.83 -9.27
C PRO A 34 -10.55 4.70 -9.59
N ARG A 35 -10.33 5.70 -10.43
CA ARG A 35 -11.36 6.59 -10.98
C ARG A 35 -11.27 6.59 -12.49
N THR A 36 -12.41 6.60 -13.16
CA THR A 36 -12.44 6.73 -14.63
C THR A 36 -12.51 8.20 -15.03
N VAL A 37 -11.66 8.61 -15.97
CA VAL A 37 -11.66 9.93 -16.62
C VAL A 37 -11.71 9.71 -18.13
N GLY A 38 -12.88 9.89 -18.73
CA GLY A 38 -13.08 9.54 -20.13
C GLY A 38 -12.85 8.04 -20.36
N ARG A 39 -11.76 7.69 -21.06
CA ARG A 39 -11.36 6.30 -21.34
C ARG A 39 -10.24 5.80 -20.43
N ASP A 40 -9.66 6.69 -19.62
CA ASP A 40 -8.50 6.38 -18.80
C ASP A 40 -8.90 6.05 -17.37
N VAL A 41 -8.11 5.20 -16.72
CA VAL A 41 -8.19 4.93 -15.28
C VAL A 41 -7.07 5.70 -14.59
N VAL A 42 -7.46 6.61 -13.70
CA VAL A 42 -6.56 7.45 -12.91
C VAL A 42 -6.59 7.05 -11.44
N TYR A 43 -5.51 7.42 -10.74
CA TYR A 43 -5.22 7.08 -9.36
C TYR A 43 -4.71 8.34 -8.66
N ASP A 44 -5.33 8.69 -7.54
CA ASP A 44 -5.16 10.02 -6.93
C ASP A 44 -4.25 10.02 -5.68
N ALA A 45 -3.85 8.85 -5.15
CA ALA A 45 -2.97 8.83 -3.98
C ALA A 45 -1.58 9.35 -4.37
N THR A 46 -1.04 10.20 -3.51
CA THR A 46 0.29 10.79 -3.67
C THR A 46 1.40 9.84 -3.22
N ALA A 47 2.66 10.19 -3.49
CA ALA A 47 3.81 9.47 -2.98
C ALA A 47 3.85 9.48 -1.44
N GLU A 48 3.46 10.61 -0.85
CA GLU A 48 3.36 10.85 0.58
C GLU A 48 2.29 9.96 1.22
N ASP A 49 1.09 9.87 0.61
CA ASP A 49 0.00 9.01 1.10
C ASP A 49 0.44 7.53 1.12
N MET A 50 1.05 7.07 0.02
CA MET A 50 1.55 5.70 -0.11
C MET A 50 2.65 5.40 0.92
N ALA A 51 3.53 6.37 1.19
CA ALA A 51 4.61 6.24 2.16
C ALA A 51 4.10 6.19 3.61
N GLU A 52 3.09 7.00 3.95
CA GLU A 52 2.44 6.97 5.26
C GLU A 52 1.80 5.61 5.54
N TYR A 53 1.05 5.09 4.58
CA TYR A 53 0.43 3.78 4.71
C TYR A 53 1.46 2.64 4.74
N ALA A 54 2.57 2.76 4.01
CA ALA A 54 3.65 1.77 4.09
C ALA A 54 4.22 1.64 5.51
N ARG A 55 4.42 2.77 6.23
CA ARG A 55 4.81 2.73 7.65
C ARG A 55 3.80 1.98 8.50
N ARG A 56 2.51 2.25 8.29
CA ARG A 56 1.41 1.57 9.01
C ARG A 56 1.40 0.07 8.73
N PHE A 57 1.55 -0.34 7.47
CA PHE A 57 1.60 -1.77 7.11
C PHE A 57 2.77 -2.48 7.79
N VAL A 58 3.95 -1.87 7.80
CA VAL A 58 5.14 -2.44 8.46
C VAL A 58 4.93 -2.51 9.97
N ALA A 59 4.36 -1.47 10.59
CA ALA A 59 4.02 -1.47 12.01
C ALA A 59 3.00 -2.56 12.38
N LEU A 60 2.11 -2.92 11.45
CA LEU A 60 1.14 -4.01 11.59
C LEU A 60 1.71 -5.41 11.30
N GLY A 61 2.99 -5.53 10.92
CA GLY A 61 3.66 -6.81 10.70
C GLY A 61 3.93 -7.18 9.23
N ALA A 62 3.64 -6.30 8.27
CA ALA A 62 4.07 -6.51 6.90
C ALA A 62 5.60 -6.50 6.79
N ARG A 63 6.16 -7.49 6.09
CA ARG A 63 7.61 -7.63 5.88
C ARG A 63 8.08 -7.06 4.55
N VAL A 64 7.15 -6.85 3.63
CA VAL A 64 7.39 -6.22 2.32
C VAL A 64 6.27 -5.21 2.07
N ALA A 65 6.64 -3.98 1.71
CA ALA A 65 5.73 -2.92 1.33
C ALA A 65 6.08 -2.39 -0.07
N GLY A 66 5.07 -2.09 -0.88
CA GLY A 66 5.26 -1.57 -2.24
C GLY A 66 3.97 -1.03 -2.85
N GLY A 67 3.95 -0.89 -4.19
CA GLY A 67 2.82 -0.32 -4.92
C GLY A 67 2.29 -1.20 -6.06
N CYS A 68 1.00 -1.07 -6.39
CA CYS A 68 0.30 -1.77 -7.46
C CYS A 68 -0.14 -0.83 -8.58
N CYS A 69 -1.42 -0.84 -8.98
CA CYS A 69 -1.88 -0.02 -10.08
C CYS A 69 -1.84 1.46 -9.69
N GLY A 70 -1.43 2.32 -10.63
CA GLY A 70 -1.24 3.76 -10.38
C GLY A 70 0.06 4.13 -9.66
N SER A 71 0.79 3.17 -9.10
CA SER A 71 2.08 3.45 -8.47
C SER A 71 3.15 3.79 -9.52
N THR A 72 4.07 4.67 -9.15
CA THR A 72 5.15 5.19 -10.01
C THR A 72 6.49 5.08 -9.28
N PRO A 73 7.64 5.29 -9.94
CA PRO A 73 8.94 5.31 -9.26
C PRO A 73 9.01 6.29 -8.09
N ALA A 74 8.32 7.43 -8.15
CA ALA A 74 8.24 8.39 -7.05
C ALA A 74 7.57 7.79 -5.80
N HIS A 75 6.45 7.06 -6.00
CA HIS A 75 5.79 6.33 -4.91
C HIS A 75 6.72 5.30 -4.28
N ILE A 76 7.43 4.50 -5.09
CA ILE A 76 8.34 3.47 -4.59
C ILE A 76 9.51 4.09 -3.82
N ALA A 77 10.07 5.21 -4.30
CA ALA A 77 11.12 5.94 -3.60
C ALA A 77 10.64 6.49 -2.24
N ALA A 78 9.42 7.03 -2.17
CA ALA A 78 8.84 7.53 -0.92
C ALA A 78 8.57 6.40 0.08
N ILE A 79 7.98 5.29 -0.37
CA ILE A 79 7.81 4.07 0.44
C ILE A 79 9.15 3.59 0.98
N ALA A 80 10.16 3.45 0.11
CA ALA A 80 11.47 2.94 0.49
C ALA A 80 12.19 3.84 1.50
N ARG A 81 12.02 5.16 1.41
CA ARG A 81 12.54 6.10 2.43
C ARG A 81 11.80 5.93 3.75
N ALA A 82 10.47 5.87 3.70
CA ALA A 82 9.64 5.86 4.91
C ALA A 82 9.75 4.60 5.78
N VAL A 83 10.18 3.46 5.22
CA VAL A 83 10.29 2.18 5.96
C VAL A 83 11.73 1.78 6.32
N ARG A 84 12.71 2.65 6.04
CA ARG A 84 14.13 2.40 6.35
C ARG A 84 14.56 2.95 7.71
N ASP A 85 13.78 3.86 8.27
CA ASP A 85 13.99 4.44 9.60
C ASP A 85 13.38 3.52 10.69
#